data_AF-A0A2G1Y0M4-F1
#
_entry.id   AF-A0A2G1Y0M4-F1
#
_cell.length_a   1.000
_cell.length_b   1.000
_cell.length_c   1.000
_cell.angle_alpha   90.00
_cell.angle_beta   90.00
_cell.angle_gamma   90.00
#
_symmetry.space_group_name_H-M   'P 1'
#
loop_
_entity.id
_entity.type
_entity.pdbx_description
1 polymer ?
#
loop_
_entity_poly.entity_id
_entity_poly.type
_entity_poly.pdbx_seq_one_letter_code
_entity_poly.pdbx_strand_id
1 'polypeptide(L)'
;MISFAVIGGLLLNVGAFLTFKGKIYEAVGVYLFADICWIVMAYEREDFWGVVSIIVGVTFGLLAFLKMKRGKMNKSINKEENDL
;
A
#
# COMPACT_ATOMS: atom_id res chain seq x y z
N MET A 1 18.89 -15.74 11.12
CA MET A 1 18.16 -15.36 9.90
C MET A 1 17.13 -14.31 10.27
N ILE A 2 17.29 -13.08 9.81
CA ILE A 2 16.23 -12.06 9.95
C ILE A 2 15.17 -12.43 8.92
N SER A 3 13.96 -12.73 9.36
CA SER A 3 12.85 -13.03 8.45
C SER A 3 12.42 -11.76 7.72
N PHE A 4 12.10 -11.87 6.43
CA PHE A 4 11.50 -10.78 5.65
C PHE A 4 10.23 -10.19 6.31
N ALA A 5 9.54 -10.97 7.16
CA ALA A 5 8.43 -10.48 7.98
C ALA A 5 8.84 -9.36 8.95
N VAL A 6 10.06 -9.41 9.51
CA VAL A 6 10.56 -8.37 10.43
C VAL A 6 10.85 -7.08 9.67
N ILE A 7 11.44 -7.18 8.47
CA ILE A 7 11.71 -6.03 7.59
C ILE A 7 10.38 -5.40 7.14
N GLY A 8 9.42 -6.23 6.70
CA GLY A 8 8.07 -5.79 6.36
C GLY A 8 7.37 -5.10 7.51
N GLY A 9 7.42 -5.67 8.72
CA GLY A 9 6.84 -5.06 9.93
C GLY A 9 7.48 -3.72 10.29
N LEU A 10 8.79 -3.56 10.10
CA LEU A 10 9.48 -2.28 10.33
C LEU A 10 9.06 -1.23 9.30
N LEU A 11 8.93 -1.61 8.03
CA LEU A 11 8.39 -0.75 6.97
C LEU A 11 6.96 -0.28 7.30
N LEU A 12 6.09 -1.17 7.82
CA LEU A 12 4.74 -0.78 8.23
C LEU A 12 4.74 0.30 9.32
N ASN A 13 5.65 0.21 10.29
CA ASN A 13 5.80 1.25 11.32
C ASN A 13 6.25 2.59 10.73
N VAL A 14 7.19 2.58 9.79
CA VAL A 14 7.61 3.79 9.06
C VAL A 14 6.46 4.38 8.26
N GLY A 15 5.68 3.55 7.56
CA GLY A 15 4.50 3.97 6.82
C GLY A 15 3.42 4.58 7.74
N ALA A 16 3.20 4.00 8.93
CA ALA A 16 2.26 4.53 9.92
C ALA A 16 2.72 5.91 10.43
N PHE A 17 4.03 6.07 10.68
CA PHE A 17 4.59 7.36 11.08
C PHE A 17 4.47 8.43 9.97
N LEU A 18 4.68 8.07 8.70
CA LEU A 18 4.49 8.98 7.57
C LEU A 18 3.01 9.38 7.42
N THR A 19 2.10 8.42 7.63
CA THR A 19 0.65 8.69 7.65
C THR A 19 0.28 9.68 8.75
N PHE A 20 0.83 9.50 9.97
CA PHE A 20 0.63 10.42 11.08
C PHE A 20 1.10 11.84 10.77
N LYS A 21 2.17 12.00 9.97
CA LYS A 21 2.66 13.30 9.50
C LYS A 21 1.86 13.90 8.33
N GLY A 22 0.78 13.25 7.89
CA GLY A 22 -0.02 13.70 6.74
C GLY A 22 0.59 13.40 5.38
N LYS A 23 1.70 12.66 5.32
CA LYS A 23 2.38 12.29 4.08
C LYS A 23 1.86 10.98 3.51
N ILE A 24 0.56 10.97 3.19
CA ILE A 24 -0.16 9.75 2.78
C ILE A 24 0.46 9.11 1.52
N TYR A 25 0.92 9.92 0.55
CA TYR A 25 1.56 9.38 -0.65
C TYR A 25 2.87 8.64 -0.39
N GLU A 26 3.73 9.19 0.50
CA GLU A 26 4.97 8.53 0.90
C GLU A 26 4.65 7.25 1.70
N ALA A 27 3.66 7.31 2.60
CA ALA A 27 3.23 6.17 3.39
C ALA A 27 2.74 5.00 2.52
N VAL A 28 1.89 5.28 1.53
CA VAL A 28 1.41 4.26 0.58
C VAL A 28 2.57 3.62 -0.19
N GLY A 29 3.57 4.42 -0.59
CA GLY A 29 4.78 3.89 -1.21
C GLY A 29 5.51 2.90 -0.29
N VAL A 30 5.69 3.25 0.99
CA VAL A 30 6.34 2.37 1.99
C VAL A 30 5.52 1.11 2.25
N TYR A 31 4.19 1.19 2.28
CA TYR A 31 3.33 0.02 2.42
C TYR A 31 3.44 -0.94 1.23
N LEU A 32 3.50 -0.43 0.00
CA LEU A 32 3.72 -1.27 -1.18
C LEU A 32 5.08 -1.99 -1.12
N PHE A 33 6.12 -1.36 -0.57
CA PHE A 33 7.40 -2.04 -0.32
C PHE A 33 7.30 -3.11 0.77
N ALA A 34 6.53 -2.87 1.83
CA ALA A 34 6.28 -3.88 2.86
C ALA A 34 5.57 -5.11 2.28
N ASP A 35 4.62 -4.90 1.36
CA ASP A 35 3.90 -6.01 0.70
C ASP A 35 4.85 -6.90 -0.12
N ILE A 36 5.89 -6.35 -0.76
CA ILE A 36 6.91 -7.15 -1.47
C ILE A 36 7.62 -8.09 -0.48
N CYS A 37 7.96 -7.61 0.72
CA CYS A 37 8.56 -8.46 1.76
C CYS A 37 7.62 -9.59 2.19
N TRP A 38 6.31 -9.32 2.22
CA TRP A 38 5.31 -10.33 2.58
C TRP A 38 5.07 -11.34 1.47
N ILE A 39 5.16 -10.94 0.19
CA ILE A 39 5.11 -11.86 -0.95
C ILE A 39 6.29 -12.84 -0.90
N VAL A 40 7.51 -12.33 -0.66
CA VAL A 40 8.71 -13.18 -0.53
C VAL A 40 8.54 -14.16 0.63
N MET A 41 8.03 -13.70 1.77
CA MET A 41 7.79 -14.56 2.93
C MET A 41 6.71 -15.62 2.70
N ALA A 42 5.61 -15.27 2.03
CA ALA A 42 4.54 -16.23 1.69
C ALA A 42 5.05 -17.27 0.68
N TYR A 43 5.90 -16.86 -0.27
CA TYR A 43 6.56 -17.77 -1.20
C TYR A 43 7.51 -18.75 -0.49
N GLU A 44 8.33 -18.26 0.44
CA GLU A 44 9.21 -19.11 1.27
C GLU A 44 8.44 -20.10 2.15
N ARG A 45 7.18 -19.79 2.52
CA ARG A 45 6.31 -20.66 3.31
C ARG A 45 5.42 -21.58 2.46
N GLU A 46 5.62 -21.61 1.14
CA GLU A 46 4.79 -22.37 0.19
C GLU A 46 3.29 -22.02 0.25
N ASP A 47 2.95 -20.84 0.79
CA ASP A 47 1.58 -20.35 0.90
C ASP A 47 1.16 -19.66 -0.40
N PHE A 48 0.82 -20.48 -1.39
CA PHE A 48 0.41 -20.01 -2.70
C PHE A 48 -0.83 -19.12 -2.65
N TRP A 49 -1.78 -19.43 -1.77
CA TRP A 49 -3.00 -18.62 -1.62
C TRP A 49 -2.68 -17.26 -0.99
N GLY A 50 -1.78 -17.23 0.00
CA GLY A 50 -1.25 -16.00 0.58
C GLY A 50 -0.56 -15.12 -0.47
N VAL A 51 0.31 -15.69 -1.31
CA VAL A 51 0.98 -14.97 -2.40
C VAL A 51 -0.04 -14.33 -3.36
N VAL A 52 -1.02 -15.10 -3.83
CA VAL A 52 -2.05 -14.60 -4.76
C VAL A 52 -2.88 -13.49 -4.11
N SER A 53 -3.29 -13.67 -2.85
CA SER A 53 -4.07 -12.68 -2.11
C SER A 53 -3.31 -11.36 -1.96
N ILE A 54 -2.01 -11.42 -1.62
CA ILE A 54 -1.18 -10.21 -1.46
C ILE A 54 -0.99 -9.52 -2.81
N ILE A 55 -0.72 -10.26 -3.90
CA ILE A 55 -0.56 -9.68 -5.24
C ILE A 55 -1.82 -8.94 -5.68
N VAL A 56 -3.00 -9.50 -5.44
CA VAL A 56 -4.29 -8.85 -5.74
C VAL A 56 -4.44 -7.56 -4.91
N GLY A 57 -4.13 -7.62 -3.60
CA GLY A 57 -4.14 -6.45 -2.72
C GLY A 57 -3.21 -5.34 -3.18
N VAL A 58 -1.96 -5.67 -3.51
CA VAL A 58 -0.94 -4.74 -4.04
C VAL A 58 -1.41 -4.09 -5.34
N THR A 59 -2.03 -4.86 -6.23
CA THR A 59 -2.55 -4.35 -7.51
C THR A 59 -3.64 -3.30 -7.27
N PHE A 60 -4.59 -3.57 -6.38
CA PHE A 60 -5.62 -2.59 -6.01
C PHE A 60 -5.03 -1.38 -5.29
N GLY A 61 -4.05 -1.58 -4.39
CA GLY A 61 -3.33 -0.50 -3.71
C GLY A 61 -2.60 0.42 -4.69
N LEU A 62 -1.93 -0.14 -5.70
CA LEU A 62 -1.28 0.60 -6.78
C LEU A 62 -2.29 1.37 -7.63
N LEU A 63 -3.41 0.77 -8.00
CA LEU A 63 -4.46 1.44 -8.76
C LEU A 63 -5.05 2.62 -7.97
N ALA A 64 -5.30 2.45 -6.67
CA ALA A 64 -5.75 3.51 -5.79
C ALA A 64 -4.71 4.64 -5.69
N PHE A 65 -3.43 4.29 -5.48
CA PHE A 65 -2.33 5.26 -5.46
C PHE A 65 -2.22 6.06 -6.76
N LEU A 66 -2.28 5.39 -7.92
CA LEU A 66 -2.27 6.04 -9.23
C LEU A 66 -3.48 6.97 -9.41
N LYS A 67 -4.66 6.59 -8.93
CA LYS A 67 -5.87 7.43 -8.97
C LYS A 67 -5.73 8.67 -8.10
N MET A 68 -5.16 8.54 -6.91
CA MET A 68 -4.86 9.67 -6.01
C MET A 68 -3.82 10.60 -6.63
N LYS A 69 -2.68 10.06 -7.10
CA LYS A 69 -1.58 10.84 -7.70
C LYS A 69 -1.99 11.59 -8.97
N ARG A 70 -2.89 11.03 -9.78
CA ARG A 70 -3.45 11.72 -10.98
C ARG A 70 -4.42 12.86 -10.63
N GLY A 71 -4.67 13.16 -9.35
CA GLY A 71 -5.58 14.22 -8.93
C GLY A 71 -7.05 13.97 -9.28
N LYS A 72 -7.39 12.80 -9.84
CA LYS A 72 -8.77 12.45 -10.22
C LYS A 72 -9.69 12.31 -9.01
N MET A 73 -9.13 12.04 -7.83
CA MET A 73 -9.90 11.99 -6.58
C MET A 73 -10.26 13.40 -6.08
N ASN A 74 -9.39 14.40 -6.31
CA ASN A 74 -9.69 15.80 -5.98
C ASN A 74 -10.80 16.37 -6.90
N LYS A 75 -10.87 15.87 -8.14
CA LYS A 75 -11.86 16.31 -9.14
C LYS A 75 -13.26 15.71 -8.92
N SER A 76 -13.39 14.59 -8.20
CA SER A 76 -14.71 14.03 -7.85
C SER A 76 -15.35 14.71 -6.65
N ILE A 77 -14.55 15.10 -5.64
CA ILE A 77 -15.06 15.80 -4.44
C ILE A 77 -15.63 17.18 -4.81
N ASN A 78 -14.93 17.94 -5.65
CA ASN A 78 -15.33 19.30 -6.04
C ASN A 78 -16.46 19.36 -7.09
N LYS A 79 -16.82 18.21 -7.68
CA LYS A 79 -17.89 18.15 -8.69
C LYS A 79 -19.27 17.99 -8.04
N GLU A 80 -19.36 17.33 -6.89
CA GLU A 80 -20.59 17.27 -6.09
C GLU A 80 -20.94 18.61 -5.44
N GLU A 81 -19.96 19.47 -5.14
CA GLU A 81 -20.18 20.78 -4.50
C GLU A 81 -20.74 21.85 -5.46
N ASN A 82 -20.62 21.66 -6.78
CA ASN A 82 -21.11 22.62 -7.79
C ASN A 82 -22.44 22.21 -8.45
N ASP A 83 -23.04 21.09 -8.04
CA ASP A 83 -24.32 20.57 -8.56
C ASP A 83 -25.46 20.67 -7.50
N LEU A 84 -25.29 21.48 -6.45
CA LEU A 84 -26.28 21.84 -5.42
C LEU A 84 -26.53 23.36 -5.43
#